data_AF-A0AB37VCE7-F1
#
_entry.id   AF-A0AB37VCE7-F1
#
_cell.length_a   1.000
_cell.length_b   1.000
_cell.length_c   1.000
_cell.angle_alpha   90.00
_cell.angle_beta   90.00
_cell.angle_gamma   90.00
#
_symmetry.space_group_name_H-M   'P 1'
#
loop_
_entity.id
_entity.type
_entity.pdbx_description
1 polymer ?
#
loop_
_entity_poly.entity_id
_entity_poly.type
_entity_poly.pdbx_seq_one_letter_code
_entity_poly.pdbx_strand_id
1 'polypeptide(L)'
;MNEFSILCRVLGTLYYRQPQDPLLVPLFTLIREGKLPQNWPLEQDDLLERLQKSCDMQQIATDYNALFVGDECRVSPYRSAWQEGATEAEVRAFLSTRGMPLTDTPADHIGTLLLAASWIEDNAGDDENEAIETLFETYLLPWVGTFLGKVEAHATSPFWRALAPLTRDAIAAMWDELEEENEE
;
A
#
# COMPACT_ATOMS: atom_id res chain seq x y z
N MET A 1 15.89 -7.50 5.53
CA MET A 1 14.68 -6.76 5.11
C MET A 1 14.13 -6.17 6.38
N ASN A 2 14.12 -4.83 6.44
CA ASN A 2 13.62 -4.08 7.59
C ASN A 2 12.09 -4.26 7.76
N GLU A 3 11.58 -4.02 8.96
CA GLU A 3 10.16 -4.04 9.32
C GLU A 3 9.34 -3.08 8.44
N PHE A 4 9.85 -1.86 8.22
CA PHE A 4 9.30 -0.88 7.28
C PHE A 4 9.11 -1.45 5.86
N SER A 5 10.17 -2.06 5.31
CA SER A 5 10.15 -2.69 3.99
C SER A 5 9.11 -3.82 3.90
N ILE A 6 8.92 -4.61 4.97
CA ILE A 6 7.92 -5.69 5.00
C ILE A 6 6.50 -5.14 4.91
N LEU A 7 6.16 -4.14 5.72
CA LEU A 7 4.84 -3.50 5.72
C LEU A 7 4.50 -2.97 4.31
N CYS A 8 5.40 -2.15 3.78
CA CYS A 8 5.27 -1.53 2.47
C CYS A 8 5.15 -2.57 1.35
N ARG A 9 5.94 -3.64 1.39
CA ARG A 9 5.92 -4.70 0.38
C ARG A 9 4.64 -5.52 0.42
N VAL A 10 4.16 -5.90 1.59
CA VAL A 10 2.92 -6.68 1.74
C VAL A 10 1.72 -5.85 1.29
N LEU A 11 1.58 -4.63 1.83
CA LEU A 11 0.45 -3.75 1.52
C LEU A 11 0.46 -3.32 0.06
N GLY A 12 1.62 -2.85 -0.44
CA GLY A 12 1.76 -2.43 -1.83
C GLY A 12 1.45 -3.55 -2.81
N THR A 13 1.90 -4.78 -2.51
CA THR A 13 1.62 -5.96 -3.33
C THR A 13 0.12 -6.31 -3.37
N LEU A 14 -0.59 -6.22 -2.23
CA LEU A 14 -2.04 -6.48 -2.18
C LEU A 14 -2.83 -5.47 -3.00
N TYR A 15 -2.48 -4.17 -2.96
CA TYR A 15 -3.16 -3.16 -3.77
C TYR A 15 -2.77 -3.17 -5.24
N TYR A 16 -1.52 -3.54 -5.57
CA TYR A 16 -0.98 -3.45 -6.94
C TYR A 16 -1.40 -4.62 -7.83
N ARG A 17 -1.46 -5.84 -7.28
CA ARG A 17 -1.66 -7.06 -8.08
C ARG A 17 -3.12 -7.50 -8.05
N GLN A 18 -3.59 -7.98 -9.20
CA GLN A 18 -4.86 -8.72 -9.27
C GLN A 18 -4.83 -9.89 -8.27
N PRO A 19 -5.88 -10.12 -7.47
CA PRO A 19 -5.85 -11.18 -6.44
C PRO A 19 -5.65 -12.61 -6.97
N GLN A 20 -5.80 -12.82 -8.28
CA GLN A 20 -5.59 -14.11 -8.96
C GLN A 20 -4.17 -14.25 -9.52
N ASP A 21 -3.32 -13.22 -9.41
CA ASP A 21 -1.91 -13.30 -9.81
C ASP A 21 -1.23 -14.45 -9.05
N PRO A 22 -0.63 -15.45 -9.75
CA PRO A 22 0.06 -16.55 -9.11
C PRO A 22 1.12 -16.12 -8.08
N LEU A 23 1.69 -14.93 -8.23
CA LEU A 23 2.67 -14.37 -7.30
C LEU A 23 2.07 -14.03 -5.93
N LEU A 24 0.75 -13.84 -5.82
CA LEU A 24 0.07 -13.60 -4.55
C LEU A 24 -0.31 -14.88 -3.79
N VAL A 25 -0.23 -16.05 -4.43
CA VAL A 25 -0.62 -17.32 -3.81
C VAL A 25 0.07 -17.58 -2.46
N PRO A 26 1.40 -17.34 -2.31
CA PRO A 26 2.06 -17.50 -1.02
C PRO A 26 1.53 -16.54 0.04
N LEU A 27 1.27 -15.28 -0.31
CA LEU A 27 0.78 -14.26 0.63
C LEU A 27 -0.64 -14.57 1.10
N PHE A 28 -1.56 -14.90 0.20
CA PHE A 28 -2.91 -15.30 0.60
C PHE A 28 -2.93 -16.61 1.40
N THR A 29 -1.99 -17.52 1.15
CA THR A 29 -1.81 -18.72 1.98
C THR A 29 -1.35 -18.35 3.38
N LEU A 30 -0.35 -17.48 3.50
CA LEU A 30 0.16 -16.97 4.79
C LEU A 30 -0.96 -16.30 5.61
N ILE A 31 -1.78 -15.46 4.98
CA ILE A 31 -2.94 -14.79 5.61
C ILE A 31 -3.95 -15.83 6.08
N ARG A 32 -4.33 -16.78 5.22
CA ARG A 32 -5.35 -17.80 5.54
C ARG A 32 -4.92 -18.72 6.69
N GLU A 33 -3.63 -19.03 6.75
CA GLU A 33 -3.04 -19.85 7.81
C GLU A 33 -2.81 -19.08 9.12
N GLY A 34 -3.12 -17.77 9.17
CA GLY A 34 -2.91 -16.94 10.37
C GLY A 34 -1.44 -16.74 10.71
N LYS A 35 -0.56 -16.83 9.70
CA LYS A 35 0.90 -16.72 9.87
C LYS A 35 1.44 -15.33 9.56
N LEU A 36 0.61 -14.44 8.99
CA LEU A 36 1.01 -13.05 8.72
C LEU A 36 1.46 -12.31 10.01
N PRO A 37 0.76 -12.41 11.16
CA PRO A 37 1.17 -11.71 12.38
C PRO A 37 2.59 -12.01 12.87
N GLN A 38 3.13 -13.20 12.56
CA GLN A 38 4.49 -13.59 12.95
C GLN A 38 5.58 -12.77 12.26
N ASN A 39 5.23 -12.09 11.17
CA ASN A 39 6.13 -11.26 10.36
C ASN A 39 5.60 -9.82 10.24
N TRP A 40 4.62 -9.45 11.09
CA TRP A 40 4.00 -8.13 11.06
C TRP A 40 4.49 -7.33 12.26
N PRO A 41 5.17 -6.19 12.04
CA PRO A 41 5.86 -5.47 13.12
C PRO A 41 4.93 -4.63 14.01
N LEU A 42 3.67 -4.43 13.63
CA LEU A 42 2.72 -3.57 14.34
C LEU A 42 1.70 -4.35 15.16
N GLU A 43 1.27 -3.76 16.28
CA GLU A 43 0.18 -4.30 17.11
C GLU A 43 -1.18 -4.06 16.44
N GLN A 44 -1.58 -4.99 15.56
CA GLN A 44 -2.82 -4.90 14.77
C GLN A 44 -3.59 -6.23 14.74
N ASP A 45 -3.49 -7.04 15.80
CA ASP A 45 -4.02 -8.41 15.87
C ASP A 45 -5.49 -8.52 15.46
N ASP A 46 -6.34 -7.60 15.93
CA ASP A 46 -7.78 -7.60 15.61
C ASP A 46 -8.04 -7.47 14.10
N LEU A 47 -7.26 -6.65 13.40
CA LEU A 47 -7.40 -6.45 11.95
C LEU A 47 -6.79 -7.62 11.17
N LEU A 48 -5.64 -8.14 11.62
CA LEU A 48 -5.00 -9.31 11.03
C LEU A 48 -5.87 -10.56 11.17
N GLU A 49 -6.52 -10.76 12.31
CA GLU A 49 -7.45 -11.87 12.54
C GLU A 49 -8.69 -11.74 11.64
N ARG A 50 -9.22 -10.52 11.45
CA ARG A 50 -10.32 -10.26 10.51
C ARG A 50 -9.91 -10.58 9.07
N LEU A 51 -8.71 -10.19 8.64
CA LEU A 51 -8.19 -10.52 7.31
C LEU A 51 -8.07 -12.03 7.10
N GLN A 52 -7.50 -12.74 8.08
CA GLN A 52 -7.42 -14.20 8.08
C GLN A 52 -8.80 -14.84 7.87
N LYS A 53 -9.78 -14.43 8.68
CA LYS A 53 -11.16 -14.96 8.65
C LYS A 53 -11.92 -14.58 7.38
N SER A 54 -11.44 -13.58 6.63
CA SER A 54 -12.12 -13.00 5.46
C SER A 54 -11.48 -13.39 4.12
N CYS A 55 -10.59 -14.38 4.11
CA CYS A 55 -9.81 -14.77 2.93
C CYS A 55 -10.58 -15.67 1.93
N ASP A 56 -11.76 -15.21 1.49
CA ASP A 56 -12.53 -15.80 0.37
C ASP A 56 -12.04 -15.21 -0.96
N MET A 57 -11.28 -16.00 -1.72
CA MET A 57 -10.63 -15.53 -2.94
C MET A 57 -11.61 -15.06 -4.02
N GLN A 58 -12.81 -15.65 -4.10
CA GLN A 58 -13.80 -15.25 -5.10
C GLN A 58 -14.41 -13.89 -4.74
N GLN A 59 -14.71 -13.66 -3.46
CA GLN A 59 -15.20 -12.37 -2.98
C GLN A 59 -14.13 -11.28 -3.11
N ILE A 60 -12.89 -11.59 -2.73
CA ILE A 60 -11.75 -10.67 -2.85
C ILE A 60 -11.54 -10.25 -4.30
N ALA A 61 -11.55 -11.21 -5.23
CA ALA A 61 -11.42 -10.98 -6.66
C ALA A 61 -12.51 -10.06 -7.21
N THR A 62 -13.76 -10.38 -6.90
CA THR A 62 -14.92 -9.64 -7.38
C THR A 62 -14.91 -8.21 -6.87
N ASP A 63 -14.59 -8.03 -5.59
CA ASP A 63 -14.56 -6.73 -4.94
C ASP A 63 -13.36 -5.90 -5.39
N TYR A 64 -12.17 -6.50 -5.61
CA TYR A 64 -11.01 -5.81 -6.19
C TYR A 64 -11.34 -5.20 -7.55
N ASN A 65 -11.99 -5.99 -8.44
CA ASN A 65 -12.38 -5.49 -9.76
C ASN A 65 -13.37 -4.33 -9.64
N ALA A 66 -14.36 -4.42 -8.75
CA ALA A 66 -15.32 -3.34 -8.54
C ALA A 66 -14.68 -2.09 -7.90
N LEU A 67 -13.71 -2.27 -7.02
CA LEU A 67 -13.06 -1.18 -6.29
C LEU A 67 -12.08 -0.41 -7.17
N PHE A 68 -11.22 -1.11 -7.92
CA PHE A 68 -9.99 -0.52 -8.46
C PHE A 68 -9.80 -0.66 -9.98
N VAL A 69 -10.62 -1.45 -10.67
CA VAL A 69 -10.36 -1.81 -12.08
C VAL A 69 -11.31 -1.10 -13.03
N GLY A 70 -10.73 -0.47 -14.05
CA GLY A 70 -11.45 0.23 -15.12
C GLY A 70 -11.86 1.65 -14.75
N ASP A 71 -12.33 2.40 -15.76
CA ASP A 71 -12.66 3.83 -15.61
C ASP A 71 -13.83 4.08 -14.66
N GLU A 72 -14.71 3.09 -14.48
CA GLU A 72 -15.88 3.13 -13.59
C GLU A 72 -15.61 2.47 -12.23
N CYS A 73 -14.34 2.31 -11.86
CA CYS A 73 -13.98 1.78 -10.54
C CYS A 73 -14.55 2.66 -9.42
N ARG A 74 -14.97 2.04 -8.31
CA ARG A 74 -15.58 2.79 -7.20
C ARG A 74 -14.61 3.72 -6.50
N VAL A 75 -13.33 3.37 -6.50
CA VAL A 75 -12.27 4.08 -5.79
C VAL A 75 -11.02 4.07 -6.66
N SER A 76 -10.73 5.18 -7.33
CA SER A 76 -9.52 5.29 -8.15
C SER A 76 -8.27 5.05 -7.29
N PRO A 77 -7.37 4.13 -7.69
CA PRO A 77 -6.15 3.85 -6.94
C PRO A 77 -4.99 4.80 -7.27
N TYR A 78 -5.23 5.89 -8.02
CA TYR A 78 -4.20 6.81 -8.51
C TYR A 78 -4.27 8.17 -7.81
N ARG A 79 -3.14 8.69 -7.32
CA ARG A 79 -3.03 10.01 -6.63
C ARG A 79 -3.69 11.14 -7.43
N SER A 80 -3.47 11.18 -8.74
CA SER A 80 -3.99 12.21 -9.64
C SER A 80 -5.51 12.32 -9.67
N ALA A 81 -6.24 11.29 -9.23
CA ALA A 81 -7.70 11.34 -9.09
C ALA A 81 -8.19 12.06 -7.82
N TRP A 82 -7.30 12.28 -6.85
CA TRP A 82 -7.65 12.80 -5.51
C TRP A 82 -7.08 14.19 -5.22
N GLN A 83 -6.04 14.60 -5.94
CA GLN A 83 -5.36 15.88 -5.74
C GLN A 83 -5.43 16.71 -7.02
N GLU A 84 -6.01 17.91 -6.94
CA GLU A 84 -6.07 18.82 -8.07
C GLU A 84 -4.67 19.27 -8.48
N GLY A 85 -4.37 19.18 -9.78
CA GLY A 85 -3.05 19.55 -10.33
C GLY A 85 -1.96 18.49 -10.16
N ALA A 86 -2.19 17.43 -9.38
CA ALA A 86 -1.25 16.32 -9.26
C ALA A 86 -1.12 15.56 -10.58
N THR A 87 0.11 15.23 -10.97
CA THR A 87 0.36 14.44 -12.18
C THR A 87 1.15 13.18 -11.89
N GLU A 88 0.89 12.13 -12.66
CA GLU A 88 1.67 10.90 -12.62
C GLU A 88 3.15 11.12 -12.95
N ALA A 89 3.42 12.08 -13.84
CA ALA A 89 4.77 12.39 -14.30
C ALA A 89 5.70 12.89 -13.18
N GLU A 90 5.16 13.63 -12.19
CA GLU A 90 5.92 14.07 -11.00
C GLU A 90 6.43 12.87 -10.21
N VAL A 91 5.52 11.91 -9.94
CA VAL A 91 5.85 10.68 -9.21
C VAL A 91 6.86 9.85 -10.01
N ARG A 92 6.62 9.68 -11.32
CA ARG A 92 7.52 8.92 -12.20
C ARG A 92 8.92 9.53 -12.23
N ALA A 93 9.02 10.86 -12.33
CA ALA A 93 10.31 11.54 -12.32
C ALA A 93 11.04 11.32 -11.00
N PHE A 94 10.36 11.50 -9.86
CA PHE A 94 10.92 11.25 -8.54
C PHE A 94 11.43 9.80 -8.40
N LEU A 95 10.59 8.80 -8.67
CA LEU A 95 10.97 7.39 -8.53
C LEU A 95 12.08 6.97 -9.49
N SER A 96 12.16 7.60 -10.67
CA SER A 96 13.28 7.37 -11.62
C SER A 96 14.61 7.87 -11.06
N THR A 97 14.63 9.00 -10.34
CA THR A 97 15.86 9.49 -9.68
C THR A 97 16.34 8.56 -8.56
N ARG A 98 15.42 7.80 -7.94
CA ARG A 98 15.70 6.77 -6.94
C ARG A 98 16.05 5.39 -7.54
N GLY A 99 16.21 5.33 -8.86
CA GLY A 99 16.61 4.11 -9.56
C GLY A 99 15.57 3.00 -9.56
N MET A 100 14.30 3.31 -9.23
CA MET A 100 13.24 2.29 -9.19
C MET A 100 12.91 1.80 -10.61
N PRO A 101 12.84 0.47 -10.84
CA PRO A 101 12.46 -0.08 -12.14
C PRO A 101 10.96 0.06 -12.36
N LEU A 102 10.54 1.17 -12.96
CA LEU A 102 9.14 1.45 -13.26
C LEU A 102 8.66 0.66 -14.48
N THR A 103 7.37 0.32 -14.48
CA THR A 103 6.67 -0.30 -15.60
C THR A 103 5.79 0.72 -16.33
N ASP A 104 5.02 0.24 -17.32
CA ASP A 104 4.00 1.04 -18.00
C ASP A 104 2.77 1.33 -17.11
N THR A 105 2.67 0.69 -15.94
CA THR A 105 1.65 1.04 -14.94
C THR A 105 1.91 2.48 -14.45
N PRO A 106 0.87 3.32 -14.30
CA PRO A 106 1.01 4.66 -13.74
C PRO A 106 1.74 4.64 -12.39
N ALA A 107 2.76 5.49 -12.26
CA ALA A 107 3.64 5.51 -11.10
C ALA A 107 2.94 6.01 -9.83
N ASP A 108 1.85 6.78 -9.98
CA ASP A 108 1.09 7.39 -8.90
C ASP A 108 -0.01 6.47 -8.31
N HIS A 109 0.01 5.18 -8.67
CA HIS A 109 -0.84 4.16 -8.08
C HIS A 109 -0.44 3.89 -6.61
N ILE A 110 -1.41 3.76 -5.70
CA ILE A 110 -1.18 3.52 -4.26
C ILE A 110 -0.24 2.34 -3.99
N GLY A 111 -0.48 1.21 -4.67
CA GLY A 111 0.37 0.03 -4.57
C GLY A 111 1.80 0.28 -5.05
N THR A 112 1.98 1.12 -6.08
CA THR A 112 3.31 1.48 -6.59
C THR A 112 4.05 2.36 -5.58
N LEU A 113 3.37 3.34 -4.96
CA LEU A 113 3.97 4.20 -3.94
C LEU A 113 4.42 3.40 -2.71
N LEU A 114 3.61 2.45 -2.24
CA LEU A 114 4.02 1.57 -1.14
C LEU A 114 5.18 0.66 -1.54
N LEU A 115 5.18 0.10 -2.75
CA LEU A 115 6.32 -0.68 -3.25
C LEU A 115 7.58 0.18 -3.45
N ALA A 116 7.42 1.45 -3.79
CA ALA A 116 8.51 2.41 -3.90
C ALA A 116 9.14 2.70 -2.53
N ALA A 117 8.35 2.84 -1.48
CA ALA A 117 8.87 3.01 -0.11
C ALA A 117 9.76 1.83 0.28
N SER A 118 9.29 0.60 0.06
CA SER A 118 10.09 -0.62 0.26
C SER A 118 11.32 -0.72 -0.65
N TRP A 119 11.28 -0.13 -1.86
CA TRP A 119 12.44 -0.09 -2.76
C TRP A 119 13.49 0.90 -2.27
N ILE A 120 13.09 2.10 -1.87
CA ILE A 120 13.98 3.16 -1.40
C ILE A 120 14.70 2.68 -0.15
N GLU A 121 13.96 2.14 0.82
CA GLU A 121 14.49 1.49 2.03
C GLU A 121 15.57 0.43 1.74
N ASP A 122 15.40 -0.35 0.67
CA ASP A 122 16.34 -1.43 0.34
C ASP A 122 17.55 -0.92 -0.51
N ASN A 123 17.53 0.31 -1.04
CA ASN A 123 18.47 0.75 -2.10
C ASN A 123 19.05 2.18 -2.00
N ALA A 124 18.51 3.08 -1.17
CA ALA A 124 18.86 4.51 -1.20
C ALA A 124 20.19 4.84 -0.48
N GLY A 125 20.59 4.06 0.54
CA GLY A 125 21.85 4.31 1.23
C GLY A 125 21.75 5.57 2.11
N ASP A 126 22.69 6.51 1.98
CA ASP A 126 22.80 7.64 2.92
C ASP A 126 21.65 8.68 2.81
N ASP A 127 20.85 8.69 1.74
CA ASP A 127 19.72 9.63 1.53
C ASP A 127 18.33 8.98 1.64
N GLU A 128 18.27 7.80 2.26
CA GLU A 128 17.07 6.98 2.40
C GLU A 128 15.93 7.68 3.13
N ASN A 129 16.16 8.18 4.36
CA ASN A 129 15.12 8.82 5.16
C ASN A 129 14.50 10.04 4.44
N GLU A 130 15.34 10.95 3.91
CA GLU A 130 14.86 12.11 3.15
C GLU A 130 14.03 11.69 1.91
N ALA A 131 14.42 10.61 1.24
CA ALA A 131 13.68 10.10 0.09
C ALA A 131 12.33 9.47 0.50
N ILE A 132 12.29 8.71 1.59
CA ILE A 132 11.05 8.12 2.11
C ILE A 132 10.13 9.22 2.63
N GLU A 133 10.65 10.21 3.33
CA GLU A 133 9.90 11.38 3.79
C GLU A 133 9.25 12.12 2.64
N THR A 134 10.05 12.45 1.61
CA THR A 134 9.54 13.09 0.40
C THR A 134 8.44 12.24 -0.23
N LEU A 135 8.62 10.91 -0.28
CA LEU A 135 7.62 9.99 -0.81
C LEU A 135 6.31 10.06 0.00
N PHE A 136 6.39 10.04 1.32
CA PHE A 136 5.24 10.04 2.21
C PHE A 136 4.54 11.41 2.20
N GLU A 137 5.25 12.48 2.53
CA GLU A 137 4.71 13.83 2.67
C GLU A 137 4.13 14.35 1.34
N THR A 138 4.85 14.17 0.23
CA THR A 138 4.46 14.77 -1.05
C THR A 138 3.51 13.88 -1.85
N TYR A 139 3.77 12.57 -1.90
CA TYR A 139 3.11 11.69 -2.86
C TYR A 139 2.08 10.72 -2.24
N LEU A 140 2.07 10.52 -0.92
CA LEU A 140 1.18 9.54 -0.27
C LEU A 140 0.18 10.16 0.73
N LEU A 141 0.67 10.78 1.79
CA LEU A 141 -0.13 11.29 2.91
C LEU A 141 -1.27 12.25 2.51
N PRO A 142 -1.10 13.16 1.53
CA PRO A 142 -2.14 14.15 1.25
C PRO A 142 -3.46 13.57 0.71
N TRP A 143 -3.49 12.30 0.31
CA TRP A 143 -4.68 11.66 -0.26
C TRP A 143 -5.01 10.29 0.29
N VAL A 144 -4.03 9.57 0.85
CA VAL A 144 -4.20 8.16 1.25
C VAL A 144 -5.29 7.97 2.30
N GLY A 145 -5.47 8.90 3.24
CA GLY A 145 -6.55 8.84 4.23
C GLY A 145 -7.94 8.85 3.57
N THR A 146 -8.16 9.75 2.60
CA THR A 146 -9.41 9.84 1.84
C THR A 146 -9.63 8.59 0.98
N PHE A 147 -8.58 8.13 0.28
CA PHE A 147 -8.60 6.90 -0.51
C PHE A 147 -9.02 5.70 0.35
N LEU A 148 -8.34 5.46 1.48
CA LEU A 148 -8.62 4.32 2.36
C LEU A 148 -10.02 4.42 2.99
N GLY A 149 -10.48 5.61 3.36
CA GLY A 149 -11.85 5.82 3.83
C GLY A 149 -12.90 5.45 2.77
N LYS A 150 -12.62 5.73 1.49
CA LYS A 150 -13.49 5.32 0.37
C LYS A 150 -13.42 3.81 0.10
N VAL A 151 -12.24 3.19 0.17
CA VAL A 151 -12.11 1.73 0.09
C VAL A 151 -12.98 1.07 1.17
N GLU A 152 -12.85 1.52 2.42
CA GLU A 152 -13.61 0.97 3.55
C GLU A 152 -15.14 1.11 3.35
N ALA A 153 -15.59 2.27 2.88
CA ALA A 153 -17.01 2.57 2.64
C ALA A 153 -17.62 1.81 1.46
N HIS A 154 -16.84 1.55 0.41
CA HIS A 154 -17.33 0.96 -0.85
C HIS A 154 -16.98 -0.52 -1.03
N ALA A 155 -16.10 -1.07 -0.18
CA ALA A 155 -15.78 -2.49 -0.15
C ALA A 155 -17.01 -3.31 0.20
N THR A 156 -17.23 -4.38 -0.56
CA THR A 156 -18.31 -5.34 -0.32
C THR A 156 -17.80 -6.61 0.37
N SER A 157 -16.53 -6.94 0.18
CA SER A 157 -15.86 -8.02 0.90
C SER A 157 -15.38 -7.53 2.27
N PRO A 158 -15.47 -8.38 3.32
CA PRO A 158 -14.88 -8.06 4.61
C PRO A 158 -13.35 -7.91 4.56
N PHE A 159 -12.69 -8.54 3.58
CA PHE A 159 -11.23 -8.45 3.39
C PHE A 159 -10.78 -7.03 3.09
N TRP A 160 -11.31 -6.40 2.02
CA TRP A 160 -10.92 -5.02 1.67
C TRP A 160 -11.36 -4.00 2.72
N ARG A 161 -12.49 -4.25 3.40
CA ARG A 161 -12.95 -3.42 4.52
C ARG A 161 -12.02 -3.50 5.73
N ALA A 162 -11.35 -4.63 5.98
CA ALA A 162 -10.34 -4.77 7.03
C ALA A 162 -8.95 -4.29 6.59
N LEU A 163 -8.60 -4.46 5.31
CA LEU A 163 -7.29 -4.06 4.79
C LEU A 163 -7.13 -2.53 4.79
N ALA A 164 -8.21 -1.77 4.54
CA ALA A 164 -8.15 -0.31 4.51
C ALA A 164 -7.69 0.32 5.84
N PRO A 165 -8.31 0.03 7.01
CA PRO A 165 -7.81 0.51 8.29
C PRO A 165 -6.45 -0.11 8.66
N LEU A 166 -6.17 -1.38 8.33
CA LEU A 166 -4.84 -1.97 8.56
C LEU A 166 -3.74 -1.14 7.88
N THR A 167 -3.99 -0.76 6.62
CA THR A 167 -3.07 0.07 5.81
C THR A 167 -2.95 1.47 6.38
N ARG A 168 -4.06 2.06 6.85
CA ARG A 168 -4.07 3.41 7.44
C ARG A 168 -3.19 3.48 8.68
N ASP A 169 -3.41 2.54 9.59
CA ASP A 169 -2.68 2.45 10.85
C ASP A 169 -1.19 2.14 10.60
N ALA A 170 -0.88 1.31 9.60
CA ALA A 170 0.51 1.02 9.23
C ALA A 170 1.24 2.23 8.64
N ILE A 171 0.57 3.01 7.77
CA ILE A 171 1.15 4.25 7.22
C ILE A 171 1.35 5.29 8.33
N ALA A 172 0.41 5.40 9.27
CA ALA A 172 0.54 6.31 10.41
C ALA A 172 1.74 5.93 11.28
N ALA A 173 1.85 4.66 11.69
CA ALA A 173 2.98 4.20 12.50
C ALA A 173 4.33 4.41 11.79
N MET A 174 4.42 4.09 10.49
CA MET A 174 5.63 4.32 9.70
C MET A 174 5.98 5.81 9.58
N TRP A 175 4.98 6.70 9.51
CA TRP A 175 5.22 8.14 9.46
C TRP A 175 5.68 8.70 10.81
N ASP A 176 5.03 8.28 11.90
CA ASP A 176 5.39 8.68 13.26
C ASP A 176 6.85 8.28 13.56
N GLU A 177 7.28 7.07 13.17
CA GLU A 177 8.68 6.60 13.31
C GLU A 177 9.67 7.47 12.51
N LEU A 178 9.34 7.82 11.26
CA LEU A 178 10.17 8.71 10.43
C LEU A 178 10.29 10.12 11.02
N GLU A 179 9.22 10.65 11.63
CA GLU A 179 9.27 11.96 12.29
C GLU A 179 10.13 11.91 13.55
N GLU A 180 10.06 10.84 14.35
CA GLU A 180 10.87 10.65 15.56
C GLU A 180 12.38 10.57 15.23
N GLU A 181 12.77 9.84 14.18
CA GLU A 181 14.18 9.72 13.77
C GLU A 181 14.80 11.06 13.33
N ASN A 182 13.98 12.02 12.88
CA ASN A 182 14.44 13.35 12.48
C ASN A 182 14.60 14.34 13.64
N GLU A 183 13.98 14.05 14.79
CA GLU A 183 14.09 14.87 15.99
C GLU A 183 15.35 14.52 16.83
N GLU A 184 16.02 13.40 16.54
CA GLU A 184 17.25 12.93 17.21
C GLU A 184 18.56 13.46 16.56
#